data_AF-A0A847ZZE9-F1
#
_entry.id   AF-A0A847ZZE9-F1
#
_cell.length_a   1.000
_cell.length_b   1.000
_cell.length_c   1.000
_cell.angle_alpha   90.00
_cell.angle_beta   90.00
_cell.angle_gamma   90.00
#
_symmetry.space_group_name_H-M   'P 1'
#
loop_
_entity.id
_entity.type
_entity.pdbx_description
1 polymer ?
#
loop_
_entity_poly.entity_id
_entity_poly.type
_entity_poly.pdbx_seq_one_letter_code
_entity_poly.pdbx_strand_id
1 'polypeptide(L)'
;MTAHSPLLRAAFSLGILACLSATVGADADVVLKRELDTRSDVTCASETAFGNFVADALKKSHGVDVALVNCAIIRGNRTYAVGAAFTPTDVAAEVAADQSLAILELTGAQLLDTLEQAVANLPAASNAFPQVAGLRMDVDVKKPAGTRVVKLTVNSAALDFARTYTVATTTALADGAEGYGLFKTAKRMDGPKVSIADDVSAYLQKTGVKDVKILGRIELLK
;
A
#
# COMPACT_ATOMS: atom_id res chain seq x y z
N MET A 1 73.35 -40.07 15.64
CA MET A 1 73.32 -38.82 16.44
C MET A 1 72.61 -37.77 15.61
N THR A 2 71.54 -37.17 16.16
CA THR A 2 70.96 -35.85 15.84
C THR A 2 70.48 -35.59 14.39
N ALA A 3 69.27 -35.14 14.06
CA ALA A 3 68.22 -34.49 14.83
C ALA A 3 66.86 -34.66 14.11
N HIS A 4 65.80 -34.77 14.91
CA HIS A 4 64.40 -34.72 14.48
C HIS A 4 64.03 -33.29 14.03
N SER A 5 63.38 -33.15 12.88
CA SER A 5 62.73 -31.91 12.45
C SER A 5 61.28 -31.89 12.95
N PRO A 6 60.80 -30.84 13.64
CA PRO A 6 59.40 -30.77 14.04
C PRO A 6 58.54 -29.98 13.05
N LEU A 7 57.48 -30.66 12.59
CA LEU A 7 56.09 -30.18 12.54
C LEU A 7 55.82 -28.77 11.97
N LEU A 8 55.41 -28.73 10.70
CA LEU A 8 54.65 -27.65 10.09
C LEU A 8 53.27 -27.57 10.79
N ARG A 9 53.01 -26.48 11.53
CA ARG A 9 51.67 -26.17 12.07
C ARG A 9 50.76 -25.73 10.92
N ALA A 10 49.71 -26.51 10.68
CA ALA A 10 48.59 -26.14 9.83
C ALA A 10 47.83 -24.96 10.47
N ALA A 11 47.72 -23.85 9.75
CA ALA A 11 46.86 -22.73 10.12
C ALA A 11 45.42 -23.04 9.66
N PHE A 12 44.59 -23.55 10.56
CA PHE A 12 43.14 -23.53 10.38
C PHE A 12 42.65 -22.11 10.66
N SER A 13 42.37 -21.34 9.61
CA SER A 13 41.64 -20.09 9.72
C SER A 13 40.16 -20.43 9.93
N LEU A 14 39.66 -20.23 11.14
CA LEU A 14 38.23 -20.30 11.45
C LEU A 14 37.51 -19.22 10.64
N GLY A 15 36.67 -19.64 9.72
CA GLY A 15 35.70 -18.76 9.05
C GLY A 15 34.75 -18.17 10.08
N ILE A 16 34.84 -16.86 10.27
CA ILE A 16 33.84 -16.09 11.01
C ILE A 16 32.60 -16.04 10.13
N LEU A 17 31.56 -16.78 10.53
CA LEU A 17 30.21 -16.63 10.00
C LEU A 17 29.71 -15.24 10.41
N ALA A 18 29.88 -14.26 9.53
CA ALA A 18 29.28 -12.95 9.68
C ALA A 18 27.76 -13.11 9.55
N CYS A 19 27.09 -13.24 10.70
CA CYS A 19 25.65 -13.07 10.79
C CYS A 19 25.36 -11.63 10.35
N LEU A 20 24.75 -11.47 9.17
CA LEU A 20 24.34 -10.19 8.62
C LEU A 20 23.26 -9.61 9.53
N SER A 21 23.67 -8.97 10.61
CA SER A 21 22.78 -8.13 11.42
C SER A 21 22.40 -6.97 10.51
N ALA A 22 21.20 -7.01 9.95
CA ALA A 22 20.60 -5.84 9.33
C ALA A 22 20.67 -4.73 10.37
N THR A 23 21.46 -3.70 10.10
CA THR A 23 21.47 -2.50 10.93
C THR A 23 20.06 -1.94 10.90
N VAL A 24 19.36 -2.02 12.03
CA VAL A 24 18.13 -1.28 12.29
C VAL A 24 18.43 0.15 11.89
N GLY A 25 17.77 0.61 10.82
CA GLY A 25 17.91 1.98 10.36
C GLY A 25 17.58 2.93 11.51
N ALA A 26 18.37 3.99 11.64
CA ALA A 26 18.17 5.08 12.61
C ALA A 26 16.68 5.38 12.81
N ASP A 27 16.27 5.50 14.08
CA ASP A 27 14.89 5.55 14.55
C ASP A 27 14.03 6.40 13.63
N ALA A 28 13.27 5.75 12.75
CA ALA A 28 12.39 6.45 11.83
C ALA A 28 11.46 7.36 12.65
N ASP A 29 11.29 8.62 12.24
CA ASP A 29 10.47 9.58 12.98
C ASP A 29 9.04 9.03 13.07
N VAL A 30 8.65 8.58 14.27
CA VAL A 30 7.32 8.04 14.57
C VAL A 30 6.36 9.13 15.03
N VAL A 31 6.82 10.37 15.22
CA VAL A 31 6.00 11.44 15.81
C VAL A 31 5.20 12.14 14.73
N LEU A 32 3.88 11.93 14.76
CA LEU A 32 2.95 12.48 13.77
C LEU A 32 3.04 14.02 13.70
N LYS A 33 3.20 14.54 12.49
CA LYS A 33 3.24 15.99 12.23
C LYS A 33 1.87 16.59 11.89
N ARG A 34 0.82 15.77 11.95
CA ARG A 34 -0.58 16.10 11.66
C ARG A 34 -1.49 15.15 12.41
N GLU A 35 -2.76 15.51 12.51
CA GLU A 35 -3.78 14.56 12.94
C GLU A 35 -3.88 13.41 11.93
N LEU A 36 -4.03 12.19 12.43
CA LEU A 36 -4.30 11.01 11.62
C LEU A 36 -5.71 10.50 11.94
N ASP A 37 -6.61 10.58 10.96
CA ASP A 37 -7.99 10.11 11.09
C ASP A 37 -8.15 8.77 10.35
N THR A 38 -8.51 7.72 11.09
CA THR A 38 -8.73 6.36 10.59
C THR A 38 -10.18 5.92 10.77
N ARG A 39 -11.10 6.84 11.08
CA ARG A 39 -12.54 6.55 11.20
C ARG A 39 -13.13 6.16 9.84
N SER A 40 -14.00 5.15 9.85
CA SER A 40 -14.54 4.58 8.62
C SER A 40 -15.48 5.52 7.88
N ASP A 41 -16.19 6.41 8.58
CA ASP A 41 -17.01 7.45 7.96
C ASP A 41 -16.19 8.44 7.11
N VAL A 42 -14.89 8.58 7.39
CA VAL A 42 -13.95 9.41 6.62
C VAL A 42 -13.19 8.59 5.58
N THR A 43 -12.56 7.48 5.98
CA THR A 43 -11.72 6.66 5.09
C THR A 43 -12.51 5.99 3.97
N CYS A 44 -13.82 5.76 4.18
CA CYS A 44 -14.72 5.15 3.20
C CYS A 44 -15.52 6.15 2.36
N ALA A 45 -15.22 7.44 2.44
CA ALA A 45 -15.88 8.48 1.65
C ALA A 45 -14.89 9.47 1.00
N SER A 46 -13.61 9.46 1.39
CA SER A 46 -12.64 10.46 0.96
C SER A 46 -11.19 9.96 1.01
N GLU A 47 -10.30 10.65 0.31
CA GLU A 47 -8.85 10.46 0.44
C GLU A 47 -8.40 10.77 1.87
N THR A 48 -7.58 9.90 2.44
CA THR A 48 -7.02 10.10 3.80
C THR A 48 -5.51 9.97 3.81
N ALA A 49 -4.87 10.61 4.80
CA ALA A 49 -3.43 10.52 4.95
C ALA A 49 -2.95 9.08 5.21
N PHE A 50 -3.71 8.32 6.01
CA PHE A 50 -3.37 6.91 6.27
C PHE A 50 -3.64 6.02 5.07
N GLY A 51 -4.76 6.19 4.36
CA GLY A 51 -5.04 5.45 3.14
C GLY A 51 -3.98 5.66 2.06
N ASN A 52 -3.52 6.91 1.88
CA ASN A 52 -2.39 7.20 1.00
C ASN A 52 -1.11 6.50 1.41
N PHE A 53 -0.81 6.50 2.72
CA PHE A 53 0.39 5.86 3.26
C PHE A 53 0.35 4.34 3.07
N VAL A 54 -0.79 3.70 3.29
CA VAL A 54 -1.00 2.27 3.02
C VAL A 54 -0.76 2.00 1.54
N ALA A 55 -1.44 2.71 0.64
CA ALA A 55 -1.26 2.50 -0.81
C ALA A 55 0.20 2.77 -1.27
N ASP A 56 0.88 3.77 -0.69
CA ASP A 56 2.29 4.03 -0.97
C ASP A 56 3.20 2.90 -0.53
N ALA A 57 2.93 2.27 0.63
CA ALA A 57 3.68 1.11 1.10
C ALA A 57 3.62 -0.01 0.06
N LEU A 58 2.44 -0.38 -0.42
CA LEU A 58 2.29 -1.42 -1.46
C LEU A 58 3.01 -1.01 -2.75
N LYS A 59 2.76 0.21 -3.24
CA LYS A 59 3.32 0.68 -4.51
C LYS A 59 4.86 0.67 -4.48
N LYS A 60 5.45 1.18 -3.40
CA LYS A 60 6.91 1.32 -3.27
C LYS A 60 7.59 0.00 -2.92
N SER A 61 6.98 -0.86 -2.12
CA SER A 61 7.55 -2.17 -1.76
C SER A 61 7.58 -3.12 -2.95
N HIS A 62 6.59 -3.04 -3.84
CA HIS A 62 6.45 -4.00 -4.96
C HIS A 62 6.75 -3.41 -6.34
N GLY A 63 7.08 -2.12 -6.43
CA GLY A 63 7.50 -1.48 -7.68
C GLY A 63 6.43 -1.45 -8.77
N VAL A 64 5.15 -1.44 -8.39
CA VAL A 64 4.01 -1.46 -9.32
C VAL A 64 3.63 -0.07 -9.82
N ASP A 65 2.87 -0.03 -10.92
CA ASP A 65 2.34 1.22 -11.49
C ASP A 65 1.33 1.87 -10.54
N VAL A 66 0.40 1.08 -10.01
CA VAL A 66 -0.71 1.52 -9.15
C VAL A 66 -0.81 0.63 -7.93
N ALA A 67 -1.14 1.21 -6.78
CA ALA A 67 -1.69 0.46 -5.66
C ALA A 67 -3.12 0.93 -5.40
N LEU A 68 -4.02 -0.03 -5.17
CA LEU A 68 -5.42 0.19 -4.86
C LEU A 68 -5.83 -0.78 -3.76
N VAL A 69 -6.23 -0.22 -2.63
CA VAL A 69 -6.89 -0.96 -1.54
C VAL A 69 -8.21 -0.28 -1.22
N ASN A 70 -9.20 -1.03 -0.76
CA ASN A 70 -10.45 -0.44 -0.31
C ASN A 70 -10.35 -0.02 1.16
N CYS A 71 -11.13 0.97 1.58
CA CYS A 71 -11.07 1.52 2.94
C CYS A 71 -11.30 0.48 4.04
N ALA A 72 -12.02 -0.61 3.76
CA ALA A 72 -12.39 -1.62 4.78
C ALA A 72 -11.21 -2.38 5.40
N ILE A 73 -10.01 -2.25 4.82
CA ILE A 73 -8.79 -2.79 5.42
C ILE A 73 -8.26 -1.93 6.57
N ILE A 74 -8.70 -0.66 6.67
CA ILE A 74 -8.37 0.27 7.74
C ILE A 74 -9.47 0.19 8.79
N ARG A 75 -9.16 -0.35 9.98
CA ARG A 75 -10.13 -0.76 11.00
C ARG A 75 -9.93 -0.12 12.37
N GLY A 76 -8.96 0.77 12.57
CA GLY A 76 -8.71 1.30 13.92
C GLY A 76 -9.77 2.27 14.42
N ASN A 77 -10.55 2.88 13.52
CA ASN A 77 -11.73 3.68 13.79
C ASN A 77 -11.51 4.76 14.87
N ARG A 78 -10.43 5.53 14.75
CA ARG A 78 -10.00 6.49 15.77
C ARG A 78 -9.25 7.66 15.14
N THR A 79 -8.86 8.61 16.00
CA THR A 79 -8.02 9.76 15.63
C THR A 79 -6.75 9.76 16.47
N TYR A 80 -5.61 10.06 15.87
CA TYR A 80 -4.35 10.32 16.57
C TYR A 80 -4.02 11.80 16.52
N ALA A 81 -3.74 12.40 17.69
CA ALA A 81 -3.38 13.80 17.79
C ALA A 81 -1.99 14.10 17.17
N VAL A 82 -1.79 15.35 16.75
CA VAL A 82 -0.46 15.86 16.41
C VAL A 82 0.51 15.61 17.57
N GLY A 83 1.71 15.12 17.28
CA GLY A 83 2.72 14.80 18.29
C GLY A 83 2.57 13.41 18.92
N ALA A 84 1.52 12.66 18.61
CA ALA A 84 1.44 11.25 19.01
C ALA A 84 2.48 10.41 18.28
N ALA A 85 3.04 9.41 18.98
CA ALA A 85 3.84 8.38 18.34
C ALA A 85 2.94 7.44 17.55
N PHE A 86 3.36 7.06 16.36
CA PHE A 86 2.70 6.08 15.50
C PHE A 86 3.72 5.04 15.08
N THR A 87 3.53 3.82 15.58
CA THR A 87 4.51 2.73 15.55
C THR A 87 4.00 1.54 14.74
N PRO A 88 4.84 0.53 14.45
CA PRO A 88 4.35 -0.72 13.84
C PRO A 88 3.24 -1.43 14.64
N THR A 89 3.22 -1.26 15.97
CA THR A 89 2.12 -1.77 16.80
C THR A 89 0.80 -1.07 16.47
N ASP A 90 0.83 0.24 16.21
CA ASP A 90 -0.35 0.99 15.78
C ASP A 90 -0.78 0.56 14.37
N VAL A 91 0.16 0.33 13.45
CA VAL A 91 -0.14 -0.22 12.12
C VAL A 91 -0.86 -1.57 12.22
N ALA A 92 -0.39 -2.47 13.08
CA ALA A 92 -1.02 -3.78 13.29
C ALA A 92 -2.42 -3.68 13.92
N ALA A 93 -2.70 -2.62 14.68
CA ALA A 93 -4.04 -2.34 15.22
C ALA A 93 -4.97 -1.67 14.19
N GLU A 94 -4.39 -0.96 13.22
CA GLU A 94 -5.12 -0.21 12.19
C GLU A 94 -5.42 -1.04 10.93
N VAL A 95 -4.48 -1.87 10.46
CA VAL A 95 -4.61 -2.62 9.22
C VAL A 95 -4.98 -4.06 9.51
N ALA A 96 -6.04 -4.55 8.87
CA ALA A 96 -6.52 -5.92 9.06
C ALA A 96 -5.45 -6.96 8.67
N ALA A 97 -5.06 -7.79 9.64
CA ALA A 97 -3.99 -8.78 9.48
C ALA A 97 -4.32 -9.95 8.52
N ASP A 98 -5.60 -10.15 8.22
CA ASP A 98 -6.08 -11.17 7.27
C ASP A 98 -5.98 -10.73 5.81
N GLN A 99 -5.56 -9.49 5.54
CA GLN A 99 -5.39 -8.96 4.19
C GLN A 99 -4.02 -9.32 3.64
N SER A 100 -3.99 -10.14 2.60
CA SER A 100 -2.77 -10.53 1.88
C SER A 100 -2.65 -9.76 0.56
N LEU A 101 -1.41 -9.55 0.11
CA LEU A 101 -1.11 -8.92 -1.18
C LEU A 101 -1.57 -9.79 -2.38
N ALA A 102 -2.09 -9.13 -3.41
CA ALA A 102 -2.17 -9.63 -4.77
C ALA A 102 -1.64 -8.57 -5.75
N ILE A 103 -1.01 -9.01 -6.83
CA ILE A 103 -0.62 -8.12 -7.93
C ILE A 103 -1.36 -8.59 -9.19
N LEU A 104 -2.04 -7.66 -9.85
CA LEU A 104 -2.86 -7.89 -11.03
C LEU A 104 -2.33 -7.09 -12.22
N GLU A 105 -2.56 -7.58 -13.43
CA GLU A 105 -2.41 -6.85 -14.68
C GLU A 105 -3.79 -6.41 -15.20
N LEU A 106 -4.01 -5.11 -15.29
CA LEU A 106 -5.24 -4.51 -15.80
C LEU A 106 -4.94 -3.63 -17.02
N THR A 107 -5.79 -3.66 -18.04
CA THR A 107 -5.79 -2.61 -19.07
C THR A 107 -6.24 -1.29 -18.46
N GLY A 108 -5.89 -0.16 -19.07
CA GLY A 108 -6.37 1.15 -18.62
C GLY A 108 -7.90 1.23 -18.58
N ALA A 109 -8.58 0.60 -19.52
CA ALA A 109 -10.05 0.48 -19.51
C ALA A 109 -10.56 -0.28 -18.27
N GLN A 110 -9.99 -1.43 -17.95
CA GLN A 110 -10.36 -2.19 -16.76
C GLN A 110 -10.07 -1.42 -15.46
N LEU A 111 -8.97 -0.66 -15.42
CA LEU A 111 -8.63 0.19 -14.28
C LEU A 111 -9.67 1.31 -14.09
N LEU A 112 -10.09 1.98 -15.17
CA LEU A 112 -11.15 2.99 -15.10
C LEU A 112 -12.46 2.38 -14.62
N ASP A 113 -12.91 1.28 -15.23
CA ASP A 113 -14.17 0.63 -14.86
C ASP A 113 -14.18 0.19 -13.39
N THR A 114 -13.02 -0.28 -12.89
CA THR A 114 -12.86 -0.62 -11.46
C THR A 114 -13.01 0.62 -10.58
N LEU A 115 -12.34 1.73 -10.93
CA LEU A 115 -12.40 2.97 -10.13
C LEU A 115 -13.82 3.56 -10.14
N GLU A 116 -14.52 3.49 -11.26
CA GLU A 116 -15.94 3.88 -11.38
C GLU A 116 -16.83 3.08 -10.42
N GLN A 117 -16.63 1.77 -10.32
CA GLN A 117 -17.34 0.91 -9.37
C GLN A 117 -17.00 1.27 -7.92
N ALA A 118 -15.71 1.50 -7.64
CA ALA A 118 -15.24 1.82 -6.30
C ALA A 118 -15.81 3.15 -5.75
N VAL A 119 -16.12 4.11 -6.63
CA VAL A 119 -16.69 5.42 -6.27
C VAL A 119 -18.21 5.53 -6.52
N ALA A 120 -18.88 4.44 -6.92
CA ALA A 120 -20.29 4.43 -7.31
C ALA A 120 -21.25 4.84 -6.18
N ASN A 121 -20.87 4.66 -4.93
CA ASN A 121 -21.71 4.97 -3.76
C ASN A 121 -21.55 6.40 -3.23
N LEU A 122 -20.55 7.15 -3.71
CA LEU A 122 -20.36 8.54 -3.27
C LEU A 122 -21.63 9.39 -3.49
N PRO A 123 -21.89 10.40 -2.65
CA PRO A 123 -21.09 10.83 -1.49
C PRO A 123 -21.28 9.97 -0.23
N ALA A 124 -22.09 8.89 -0.27
CA ALA A 124 -22.24 8.00 0.87
C ALA A 124 -20.96 7.17 1.10
N ALA A 125 -20.63 6.95 2.36
CA ALA A 125 -19.51 6.09 2.74
C ALA A 125 -19.77 4.65 2.28
N SER A 126 -18.73 3.99 1.78
CA SER A 126 -18.81 2.64 1.24
C SER A 126 -17.50 1.88 1.49
N ASN A 127 -17.60 0.64 1.97
CA ASN A 127 -16.45 -0.24 2.15
C ASN A 127 -15.63 -0.42 0.86
N ALA A 128 -16.25 -0.22 -0.31
CA ALA A 128 -15.59 -0.28 -1.60
C ALA A 128 -14.67 0.91 -1.91
N PHE A 129 -14.81 2.04 -1.20
CA PHE A 129 -14.11 3.28 -1.54
C PHE A 129 -12.59 3.07 -1.60
N PRO A 130 -11.91 3.50 -2.67
CA PRO A 130 -10.51 3.18 -2.88
C PRO A 130 -9.59 4.18 -2.18
N GLN A 131 -8.51 3.68 -1.58
CA GLN A 131 -7.31 4.43 -1.24
C GLN A 131 -6.22 4.03 -2.24
N VAL A 132 -5.56 5.02 -2.84
CA VAL A 132 -4.77 4.82 -4.07
C VAL A 132 -3.37 5.41 -3.99
N ALA A 133 -2.45 4.83 -4.77
CA ALA A 133 -1.13 5.40 -5.05
C ALA A 133 -0.75 5.15 -6.52
N GLY A 134 0.05 6.03 -7.10
CA GLY A 134 0.46 5.93 -8.52
C GLY A 134 -0.54 6.49 -9.52
N LEU A 135 -1.70 6.95 -9.05
CA LEU A 135 -2.70 7.63 -9.86
C LEU A 135 -3.27 8.85 -9.15
N ARG A 136 -3.90 9.73 -9.93
CA ARG A 136 -4.80 10.79 -9.46
C ARG A 136 -6.09 10.74 -10.28
N MET A 137 -7.22 10.89 -9.59
CA MET A 137 -8.54 11.03 -10.21
C MET A 137 -9.32 12.24 -9.68
N ASP A 138 -10.08 12.86 -10.57
CA ASP A 138 -11.11 13.84 -10.23
C ASP A 138 -12.49 13.16 -10.42
N VAL A 139 -13.35 13.22 -9.41
CA VAL A 139 -14.62 12.48 -9.32
C VAL A 139 -15.79 13.45 -9.18
N ASP A 140 -16.68 13.47 -10.17
CA ASP A 140 -17.92 14.24 -10.15
C ASP A 140 -19.06 13.41 -9.57
N VAL A 141 -19.41 13.67 -8.31
CA VAL A 141 -20.44 12.91 -7.58
C VAL A 141 -21.87 13.19 -8.07
N LYS A 142 -22.08 14.24 -8.88
CA LYS A 142 -23.37 14.56 -9.50
C LYS A 142 -23.63 13.73 -10.75
N LYS A 143 -22.60 13.11 -11.34
CA LYS A 143 -22.76 12.22 -12.49
C LYS A 143 -23.32 10.86 -12.07
N PRO A 144 -24.05 10.18 -12.97
CA PRO A 144 -24.48 8.80 -12.75
C PRO A 144 -23.29 7.89 -12.43
N ALA A 145 -23.49 6.92 -11.53
CA ALA A 145 -22.50 5.89 -11.25
C ALA A 145 -22.07 5.20 -12.56
N GLY A 146 -20.76 4.93 -12.71
CA GLY A 146 -20.17 4.47 -13.97
C GLY A 146 -19.67 5.59 -14.89
N THR A 147 -19.91 6.86 -14.55
CA THR A 147 -19.42 8.02 -15.31
C THR A 147 -18.89 9.15 -14.42
N ARG A 148 -18.50 8.83 -13.18
CA ARG A 148 -18.11 9.81 -12.16
C ARG A 148 -16.64 10.21 -12.26
N VAL A 149 -15.76 9.33 -12.71
CA VAL A 149 -14.33 9.62 -12.88
C VAL A 149 -14.14 10.42 -14.15
N VAL A 150 -14.07 11.75 -14.02
CA VAL A 150 -13.99 12.68 -15.17
C VAL A 150 -12.56 12.95 -15.62
N LYS A 151 -11.58 12.64 -14.77
CA LYS A 151 -10.16 12.72 -15.10
C LYS A 151 -9.43 11.62 -14.37
N LEU A 152 -8.53 10.93 -15.07
CA LEU A 152 -7.66 9.92 -14.50
C LEU A 152 -6.26 10.05 -15.10
N THR A 153 -5.26 10.11 -14.23
CA THR A 153 -3.85 10.08 -14.60
C THR A 153 -3.14 8.98 -13.84
N VAL A 154 -2.21 8.27 -14.50
CA VAL A 154 -1.36 7.24 -13.90
C VAL A 154 0.09 7.63 -14.13
N ASN A 155 0.90 7.65 -13.07
CA ASN A 155 2.27 8.14 -13.08
C ASN A 155 2.41 9.51 -13.78
N SER A 156 1.48 10.42 -13.48
CA SER A 156 1.41 11.79 -14.03
C SER A 156 1.11 11.91 -15.53
N ALA A 157 0.83 10.80 -16.23
CA ALA A 157 0.35 10.80 -17.61
C ALA A 157 -1.15 10.54 -17.66
N ALA A 158 -1.83 11.01 -18.71
CA ALA A 158 -3.22 10.62 -18.97
C ALA A 158 -3.33 9.10 -19.10
N LEU A 159 -4.45 8.53 -18.65
CA LEU A 159 -4.70 7.10 -18.79
C LEU A 159 -4.65 6.69 -20.26
N ASP A 160 -3.87 5.65 -20.56
CA ASP A 160 -3.92 4.94 -21.83
C ASP A 160 -4.80 3.71 -21.65
N PHE A 161 -5.95 3.70 -22.34
CA PHE A 161 -6.95 2.64 -22.22
C PHE A 161 -6.44 1.26 -22.64
N ALA A 162 -5.50 1.20 -23.59
CA ALA A 162 -4.98 -0.05 -24.14
C ALA A 162 -3.73 -0.55 -23.39
N ARG A 163 -3.01 0.35 -22.71
CA ARG A 163 -1.84 -0.03 -21.90
C ARG A 163 -2.25 -0.92 -20.74
N THR A 164 -1.43 -1.94 -20.48
CA THR A 164 -1.51 -2.75 -19.26
C THR A 164 -0.72 -2.08 -18.13
N TYR A 165 -1.33 -2.05 -16.95
CA TYR A 165 -0.76 -1.53 -15.70
C TYR A 165 -0.68 -2.64 -14.66
N THR A 166 0.39 -2.63 -13.87
CA THR A 166 0.53 -3.48 -12.69
C THR A 166 -0.16 -2.82 -11.49
N VAL A 167 -1.07 -3.56 -10.85
CA VAL A 167 -1.90 -3.07 -9.75
C VAL A 167 -1.68 -3.94 -8.52
N ALA A 168 -1.09 -3.39 -7.46
CA ALA A 168 -1.06 -4.03 -6.15
C ALA A 168 -2.39 -3.79 -5.42
N THR A 169 -2.98 -4.85 -4.89
CA THR A 169 -4.25 -4.85 -4.16
C THR A 169 -4.28 -5.98 -3.12
N THR A 170 -5.44 -6.28 -2.53
CA THR A 170 -5.59 -7.43 -1.64
C THR A 170 -6.07 -8.67 -2.37
N THR A 171 -5.78 -9.86 -1.84
CA THR A 171 -6.33 -11.11 -2.37
C THR A 171 -7.86 -11.12 -2.35
N ALA A 172 -8.47 -10.55 -1.30
CA ALA A 172 -9.93 -10.46 -1.19
C ALA A 172 -10.54 -9.62 -2.33
N LEU A 173 -9.95 -8.46 -2.64
CA LEU A 173 -10.40 -7.65 -3.77
C LEU A 173 -10.13 -8.36 -5.10
N ALA A 174 -8.96 -9.00 -5.24
CA ALA A 174 -8.64 -9.80 -6.43
C ALA A 174 -9.67 -10.92 -6.69
N ASP A 175 -10.24 -11.47 -5.63
CA ASP A 175 -11.27 -12.51 -5.68
C ASP A 175 -12.71 -11.94 -5.83
N GLY A 176 -12.85 -10.62 -5.90
CA GLY A 176 -14.09 -9.90 -6.21
C GLY A 176 -14.89 -9.37 -5.01
N ALA A 177 -14.29 -9.32 -3.81
CA ALA A 177 -14.96 -8.75 -2.64
C ALA A 177 -15.30 -7.26 -2.82
N GLU A 178 -16.26 -6.76 -2.04
CA GLU A 178 -16.60 -5.32 -1.95
C GLU A 178 -16.90 -4.64 -3.30
N GLY A 179 -17.44 -5.40 -4.26
CA GLY A 179 -17.81 -4.89 -5.58
C GLY A 179 -16.71 -4.94 -6.63
N TYR A 180 -15.51 -5.46 -6.33
CA TYR A 180 -14.37 -5.53 -7.25
C TYR A 180 -14.43 -6.73 -8.22
N GLY A 181 -15.62 -7.11 -8.67
CA GLY A 181 -15.84 -8.32 -9.49
C GLY A 181 -15.01 -8.37 -10.78
N LEU A 182 -14.66 -7.20 -11.35
CA LEU A 182 -13.80 -7.09 -12.54
C LEU A 182 -12.39 -7.66 -12.31
N PHE A 183 -11.86 -7.60 -11.08
CA PHE A 183 -10.52 -8.10 -10.78
C PHE A 183 -10.37 -9.61 -11.01
N LYS A 184 -11.47 -10.37 -10.93
CA LYS A 184 -11.47 -11.81 -11.22
C LYS A 184 -11.12 -12.13 -12.68
N THR A 185 -11.26 -11.15 -13.57
CA THR A 185 -10.93 -11.28 -15.00
C THR A 185 -9.50 -10.85 -15.31
N ALA A 186 -8.82 -10.18 -14.37
CA ALA A 186 -7.47 -9.72 -14.53
C ALA A 186 -6.47 -10.87 -14.38
N LYS A 187 -5.34 -10.79 -15.09
CA LYS A 187 -4.26 -11.75 -14.92
C LYS A 187 -3.58 -11.49 -13.57
N ARG A 188 -3.52 -12.50 -12.72
CA ARG A 188 -2.76 -12.44 -11.47
C ARG A 188 -1.29 -12.75 -11.75
N MET A 189 -0.41 -11.91 -11.20
CA MET A 189 1.03 -12.14 -11.25
C MET A 189 1.48 -13.01 -10.08
N ASP A 190 2.50 -13.82 -10.30
CA ASP A 190 3.21 -14.46 -9.21
C ASP A 190 3.92 -13.39 -8.38
N GLY A 191 3.79 -13.46 -7.06
CA GLY A 191 4.28 -12.45 -6.15
C GLY A 191 4.48 -12.97 -4.73
N PRO A 192 5.11 -12.18 -3.87
CA PRO A 192 5.37 -12.58 -2.49
C PRO A 192 4.04 -12.70 -1.74
N LYS A 193 3.94 -13.73 -0.89
CA LYS A 193 2.79 -13.94 -0.01
C LYS A 193 3.03 -13.19 1.29
N VAL A 194 2.73 -11.90 1.29
CA VAL A 194 2.97 -10.98 2.41
C VAL A 194 1.65 -10.35 2.84
N SER A 195 1.48 -10.13 4.14
CA SER A 195 0.31 -9.40 4.65
C SER A 195 0.46 -7.91 4.36
N ILE A 196 -0.65 -7.23 4.11
CA ILE A 196 -0.63 -5.78 3.88
C ILE A 196 -0.11 -5.05 5.14
N ALA A 197 -0.45 -5.53 6.34
CA ALA A 197 0.03 -4.95 7.59
C ALA A 197 1.57 -5.02 7.72
N ASP A 198 2.20 -6.10 7.25
CA ASP A 198 3.65 -6.25 7.26
C ASP A 198 4.32 -5.28 6.28
N ASP A 199 3.78 -5.13 5.06
CA ASP A 199 4.28 -4.16 4.08
C ASP A 199 4.22 -2.73 4.62
N VAL A 200 3.10 -2.36 5.25
CA VAL A 200 2.91 -1.03 5.85
C VAL A 200 3.85 -0.83 7.04
N SER A 201 4.03 -1.84 7.88
CA SER A 201 4.94 -1.80 9.03
C SER A 201 6.39 -1.63 8.61
N ALA A 202 6.85 -2.42 7.62
CA ALA A 202 8.19 -2.30 7.06
C ALA A 202 8.39 -0.94 6.39
N TYR A 203 7.37 -0.43 5.71
CA TYR A 203 7.41 0.89 5.10
C TYR A 203 7.52 2.01 6.14
N LEU A 204 6.77 1.92 7.24
CA LEU A 204 6.87 2.83 8.39
C LEU A 204 8.25 2.79 9.04
N GLN A 205 8.80 1.61 9.29
CA GLN A 205 10.15 1.46 9.82
C GLN A 205 11.22 2.08 8.92
N LYS A 206 11.01 2.06 7.60
CA LYS A 206 11.95 2.64 6.63
C LYS A 206 11.82 4.15 6.48
N THR A 207 10.60 4.68 6.53
CA THR A 207 10.32 6.06 6.11
C THR A 207 9.90 6.98 7.25
N GLY A 208 9.42 6.42 8.36
CA GLY A 208 8.75 7.14 9.42
C GLY A 208 7.40 7.67 8.96
N VAL A 209 6.84 8.60 9.73
CA VAL A 209 5.52 9.19 9.47
C VAL A 209 5.57 10.36 8.48
N LYS A 210 6.74 10.67 7.90
CA LYS A 210 6.91 11.81 6.98
C LYS A 210 6.05 11.67 5.71
N ASP A 211 5.70 10.45 5.32
CA ASP A 211 4.89 10.17 4.13
C ASP A 211 3.39 10.00 4.44
N VAL A 212 2.99 10.12 5.72
CA VAL A 212 1.58 10.15 6.11
C VAL A 212 1.01 11.51 5.72
N LYS A 213 0.47 11.61 4.50
CA LYS A 213 0.00 12.87 3.91
C LYS A 213 -1.23 12.73 3.02
N ILE A 214 -2.08 13.76 3.00
CA ILE A 214 -3.08 13.97 1.94
C ILE A 214 -2.36 14.63 0.76
N LEU A 215 -2.59 14.12 -0.45
CA LEU A 215 -1.82 14.45 -1.66
C LEU A 215 -2.72 14.91 -2.82
N GLY A 216 -4.05 14.86 -2.67
CA GLY A 216 -4.98 15.20 -3.74
C GLY A 216 -4.94 14.14 -4.83
N ARG A 217 -4.87 12.86 -4.46
CA ARG A 217 -5.02 11.73 -5.38
C ARG A 217 -6.48 11.49 -5.75
N ILE A 218 -7.43 11.88 -4.90
CA ILE A 218 -8.87 11.74 -5.16
C ILE A 218 -9.55 13.08 -4.85
N GLU A 219 -9.88 13.83 -5.90
CA GLU A 219 -10.59 15.11 -5.77
C GLU A 219 -12.09 14.91 -6.00
N LEU A 220 -12.93 15.25 -5.03
CA LEU A 220 -14.39 15.22 -5.20
C LEU A 220 -14.88 16.58 -5.72
N LEU A 221 -15.33 16.61 -6.97
CA LEU A 221 -15.89 17.80 -7.60
C LEU A 221 -17.28 18.07 -7.04
N LYS A 222 -17.53 19.34 -6.69
CA LYS A 222 -18.75 19.77 -6.01
C LYS A 222 -19.88 20.16 -6.93
#